data_AF-A0A671EA19-F1
#
_entry.id   AF-A0A671EA19-F1
#
_cell.length_a   1.000
_cell.length_b   1.000
_cell.length_c   1.000
_cell.angle_alpha   90.00
_cell.angle_beta   90.00
_cell.angle_gamma   90.00
#
_symmetry.space_group_name_H-M   'P 1'
#
loop_
_entity.id
_entity.type
_entity.pdbx_description
1 polymer ?
#
loop_
_entity_poly.entity_id
_entity_poly.type
_entity_poly.pdbx_seq_one_letter_code
_entity_poly.pdbx_strand_id
1 'polypeptide(L)'
;MKTVRHSEHTLRTALISKNPALVSQYEKLEAGERRLMNEAFQPASDLFGPITVHSQSDWITSHPEPPQDFEEFFSDPYRKTPSPEKCSIYIQCIGPLGNTQIISEEYVKWLKSYCEAFFYGLTVKLLPPVPVSATKCSFRVNENTQNLQIHAGHILKFLKKKKPEDAFCVVGITMIDLYPRDSWNFVFGQASLTDGAGEVD
;
A
#
# COMPACT_ATOMS: atom_id res chain seq x y z
N MET A 1 3.71 28.23 -7.42
CA MET A 1 3.76 26.92 -8.08
C MET A 1 5.19 26.62 -8.50
N LYS A 2 5.80 25.57 -7.95
CA LYS A 2 7.16 25.13 -8.27
C LYS A 2 7.11 23.65 -8.64
N THR A 3 7.58 23.30 -9.83
CA THR A 3 7.71 21.90 -10.24
C THR A 3 9.04 21.35 -9.73
N VAL A 4 8.99 20.22 -9.05
CA VAL A 4 10.18 19.48 -8.61
C VAL A 4 10.72 18.71 -9.81
N ARG A 5 11.98 18.97 -10.18
CA ARG A 5 12.66 18.29 -11.29
C ARG A 5 14.04 17.85 -10.87
N HIS A 6 14.43 16.68 -11.34
CA HIS A 6 15.76 16.11 -11.17
C HIS A 6 16.39 15.89 -12.53
N SER A 7 17.72 15.89 -12.59
CA SER A 7 18.42 15.51 -13.81
C SER A 7 18.21 14.02 -14.11
N GLU A 8 18.25 13.63 -15.38
CA GLU A 8 18.23 12.22 -15.77
C GLU A 8 19.32 11.42 -15.03
N HIS A 9 20.52 11.99 -14.88
CA HIS A 9 21.62 11.35 -14.16
C HIS A 9 21.27 11.06 -12.69
N THR A 10 20.59 11.99 -12.03
CA THR A 10 20.11 11.83 -10.64
C THR A 10 19.07 10.71 -10.56
N LEU A 11 18.06 10.76 -11.43
CA LEU A 11 16.98 9.75 -11.46
C LEU A 11 17.52 8.36 -11.77
N ARG A 12 18.46 8.25 -12.72
CA ARG A 12 19.09 6.99 -13.09
C ARG A 12 19.93 6.42 -11.97
N THR A 13 20.67 7.28 -11.27
CA THR A 13 21.40 6.87 -10.06
C THR A 13 20.44 6.37 -8.98
N ALA A 14 19.32 7.05 -8.76
CA ALA A 14 18.34 6.65 -7.75
C ALA A 14 17.61 5.33 -8.10
N LEU A 15 17.29 5.09 -9.37
CA LEU A 15 16.54 3.91 -9.80
C LEU A 15 17.41 2.65 -9.97
N ILE A 16 18.64 2.79 -10.48
CA ILE A 16 19.51 1.64 -10.81
C ILE A 16 20.57 1.39 -9.73
N SER A 17 20.93 2.43 -8.96
CA SER A 17 22.10 2.48 -8.06
C SER A 17 23.44 2.45 -8.80
N LYS A 18 24.51 2.84 -8.09
CA LYS A 18 25.93 2.68 -8.49
C LYS A 18 26.51 1.34 -8.04
N ASN A 19 25.78 0.58 -7.22
CA ASN A 19 26.19 -0.70 -6.69
C ASN A 19 26.15 -1.77 -7.80
N PRO A 20 27.28 -2.41 -8.15
CA PRO A 20 27.33 -3.38 -9.24
C PRO A 20 26.35 -4.54 -9.11
N ALA A 21 26.03 -4.96 -7.87
CA ALA A 21 25.07 -6.04 -7.63
C ALA A 21 23.64 -5.62 -8.00
N LEU A 22 23.26 -4.37 -7.72
CA LEU A 22 21.94 -3.82 -8.05
C LEU A 22 21.80 -3.51 -9.55
N VAL A 23 22.87 -2.99 -10.16
CA VAL A 23 22.96 -2.83 -11.62
C VAL A 23 22.72 -4.17 -12.32
N SER A 24 23.39 -5.24 -11.88
CA SER A 24 23.21 -6.57 -12.45
C SER A 24 21.78 -7.12 -12.27
N GLN A 25 21.08 -6.75 -11.19
CA GLN A 25 19.67 -7.10 -11.02
C GLN A 25 18.77 -6.36 -12.02
N TYR A 26 19.00 -5.05 -12.21
CA TYR A 26 18.28 -4.27 -13.20
C TYR A 26 18.47 -4.82 -14.63
N GLU A 27 19.69 -5.28 -14.96
CA GLU A 27 20.00 -5.85 -16.28
C GLU A 27 19.29 -7.18 -16.57
N LYS A 28 18.90 -7.92 -15.52
CA LYS A 28 18.15 -9.18 -15.63
C LYS A 28 16.67 -8.99 -15.93
N LEU A 29 16.14 -7.77 -15.73
CA LEU A 29 14.75 -7.45 -16.03
C LEU A 29 14.44 -7.66 -17.51
N GLU A 30 13.21 -8.06 -17.80
CA GLU A 30 12.75 -8.25 -19.17
C GLU A 30 12.79 -6.92 -19.95
N ALA A 31 12.81 -7.02 -21.28
CA ALA A 31 12.84 -5.82 -22.13
C ALA A 31 11.61 -4.92 -21.92
N GLY A 32 10.45 -5.52 -21.59
CA GLY A 32 9.23 -4.78 -21.24
C GLY A 32 9.38 -4.00 -19.94
N GLU A 33 9.86 -4.65 -18.88
CA GLU A 33 10.06 -4.04 -17.56
C GLU A 33 11.10 -2.92 -17.62
N ARG A 34 12.23 -3.13 -18.31
CA ARG A 34 13.24 -2.07 -18.49
C ARG A 34 12.70 -0.88 -19.26
N ARG A 35 11.86 -1.09 -20.29
CA ARG A 35 11.19 0.01 -20.98
C ARG A 35 10.28 0.79 -20.03
N LEU A 36 9.45 0.11 -19.24
CA LEU A 36 8.61 0.76 -18.24
C LEU A 36 9.43 1.58 -17.24
N MET A 37 10.52 1.03 -16.71
CA MET A 37 11.38 1.74 -15.77
C MET A 37 12.07 2.96 -16.40
N ASN A 38 12.44 2.88 -17.68
CA ASN A 38 13.07 3.99 -18.40
C ASN A 38 12.13 5.17 -18.66
N GLU A 39 10.80 4.99 -18.57
CA GLU A 39 9.84 6.08 -18.63
C GLU A 39 10.05 7.10 -17.50
N ALA A 40 10.58 6.65 -16.35
CA ALA A 40 10.92 7.54 -15.24
C ALA A 40 11.98 8.61 -15.59
N PHE A 41 12.74 8.39 -16.67
CA PHE A 41 13.76 9.32 -17.14
C PHE A 41 13.25 10.30 -18.19
N GLN A 42 12.06 10.06 -18.76
CA GLN A 42 11.49 10.88 -19.82
C GLN A 42 10.73 12.07 -19.21
N PRO A 43 11.16 13.33 -19.42
CA PRO A 43 10.51 14.50 -18.83
C PRO A 43 9.05 14.71 -19.26
N ALA A 44 8.63 14.05 -20.35
CA ALA A 44 7.28 14.10 -20.93
C ALA A 44 6.51 12.79 -20.75
N SER A 45 6.96 11.87 -19.89
CA SER A 45 6.20 10.66 -19.61
C SER A 45 4.93 10.99 -18.83
N ASP A 46 3.81 10.47 -19.28
CA ASP A 46 2.53 10.54 -18.56
C ASP A 46 2.52 9.62 -17.32
N LEU A 47 3.44 8.64 -17.25
CA LEU A 47 3.51 7.68 -16.15
C LEU A 47 4.26 8.24 -14.94
N PHE A 48 5.33 9.00 -15.18
CA PHE A 48 6.24 9.52 -14.15
C PHE A 48 6.42 11.03 -14.27
N GLY A 49 5.30 11.75 -14.37
CA GLY A 49 5.28 13.20 -14.45
C GLY A 49 5.88 13.87 -13.20
N PRO A 50 6.51 15.04 -13.33
CA PRO A 50 7.12 15.73 -12.21
C PRO A 50 6.08 16.27 -11.23
N ILE A 51 6.37 16.18 -9.93
CA ILE A 51 5.50 16.70 -8.88
C ILE A 51 5.45 18.22 -8.94
N THR A 52 4.23 18.76 -8.92
CA THR A 52 4.00 20.20 -8.85
C THR A 52 3.59 20.59 -7.44
N VAL A 53 4.38 21.47 -6.83
CA VAL A 53 4.08 22.09 -5.54
C VAL A 53 3.33 23.39 -5.77
N HIS A 54 2.07 23.45 -5.35
CA HIS A 54 1.20 24.59 -5.49
C HIS A 54 1.36 25.58 -4.34
N SER A 55 1.51 25.10 -3.10
CA SER A 55 1.56 25.92 -1.89
C SER A 55 2.48 25.38 -0.78
N GLN A 56 2.68 26.16 0.28
CA GLN A 56 3.41 25.73 1.49
C GLN A 56 2.64 24.67 2.30
N SER A 57 1.31 24.60 2.10
CA SER A 57 0.43 23.62 2.74
C SER A 57 0.46 22.26 2.06
N ASP A 58 1.12 22.12 0.91
CA ASP A 58 1.29 20.85 0.23
C ASP A 58 2.11 19.89 1.11
N TRP A 59 1.72 18.61 1.16
CA TRP A 59 2.31 17.61 2.06
C TRP A 59 3.84 17.58 1.99
N ILE A 60 4.40 17.52 0.78
CA ILE A 60 5.85 17.47 0.54
C ILE A 60 6.63 18.64 1.15
N THR A 61 5.96 19.78 1.35
CA THR A 61 6.58 20.98 1.95
C THR A 61 6.33 21.04 3.45
N SER A 62 5.10 20.71 3.89
CA SER A 62 4.71 20.74 5.30
C SER A 62 5.30 19.59 6.12
N HIS A 63 5.58 18.45 5.49
CA HIS A 63 6.09 17.24 6.11
C HIS A 63 7.29 16.71 5.30
N PRO A 64 8.48 17.31 5.48
CA PRO A 64 9.67 16.88 4.77
C PRO A 64 10.07 15.46 5.20
N GLU A 65 9.98 14.52 4.27
CA GLU A 65 10.42 13.14 4.43
C GLU A 65 11.76 12.93 3.69
N PRO A 66 12.70 12.13 4.25
CA PRO A 66 13.92 11.79 3.53
C PRO A 66 13.56 11.02 2.25
N PRO A 67 14.20 11.30 1.11
CA PRO A 67 14.02 10.48 -0.08
C PRO A 67 14.52 9.06 0.21
N GLN A 68 13.97 8.09 -0.54
CA GLN A 68 14.47 6.72 -0.56
C GLN A 68 14.82 6.35 -1.99
N ASP A 69 16.08 5.99 -2.24
CA ASP A 69 16.50 5.43 -3.53
C ASP A 69 16.40 3.89 -3.56
N PHE A 70 16.69 3.29 -4.73
CA PHE A 70 16.60 1.84 -4.90
C PHE A 70 17.60 1.08 -4.02
N GLU A 71 18.79 1.63 -3.76
CA GLU A 71 19.79 0.97 -2.92
C GLU A 71 19.39 0.99 -1.45
N GLU A 72 18.87 2.13 -0.97
CA GLU A 72 18.31 2.26 0.37
C GLU A 72 17.12 1.34 0.57
N PHE A 73 16.18 1.31 -0.38
CA PHE A 73 15.07 0.36 -0.38
C PHE A 73 15.57 -1.09 -0.35
N PHE A 74 16.55 -1.43 -1.20
CA PHE A 74 17.03 -2.80 -1.32
C PHE A 74 17.79 -3.29 -0.08
N SER A 75 18.50 -2.38 0.57
CA SER A 75 19.35 -2.66 1.74
C SER A 75 18.59 -2.64 3.07
N ASP A 76 17.31 -2.26 3.07
CA ASP A 76 16.49 -2.24 4.29
C ASP A 76 16.35 -3.65 4.88
N PRO A 77 16.85 -3.90 6.12
CA PRO A 77 16.75 -5.21 6.78
C PRO A 77 15.31 -5.63 7.09
N TYR A 78 14.37 -4.70 7.12
CA TYR A 78 12.94 -4.97 7.33
C TYR A 78 12.19 -5.25 6.03
N ARG A 79 12.83 -5.05 4.86
CA ARG A 79 12.20 -5.32 3.57
C ARG A 79 11.75 -6.77 3.47
N LYS A 80 10.51 -6.97 3.05
CA LYS A 80 9.97 -8.29 2.69
C LYS A 80 9.99 -8.45 1.18
N THR A 81 10.58 -9.53 0.72
CA THR A 81 10.56 -9.91 -0.70
C THR A 81 9.60 -11.09 -0.87
N PRO A 82 8.68 -11.04 -1.85
CA PRO A 82 7.88 -12.21 -2.21
C PRO A 82 8.76 -13.42 -2.51
N SER A 83 8.32 -14.59 -2.08
CA SER A 83 8.95 -15.87 -2.41
C SER A 83 7.93 -16.78 -3.09
N PRO A 84 8.36 -17.86 -3.77
CA PRO A 84 7.44 -18.84 -4.33
C PRO A 84 6.41 -19.36 -3.31
N GLU A 85 6.80 -19.49 -2.04
CA GLU A 85 5.93 -19.92 -0.94
C GLU A 85 5.05 -18.78 -0.39
N LYS A 86 5.44 -17.51 -0.58
CA LYS A 86 4.78 -16.31 -0.04
C LYS A 86 4.52 -15.32 -1.16
N CYS A 87 3.65 -15.69 -2.09
CA CYS A 87 3.37 -14.95 -3.33
C CYS A 87 1.92 -14.48 -3.48
N SER A 88 1.10 -14.61 -2.42
CA SER A 88 -0.31 -14.20 -2.46
C SER A 88 -0.60 -12.99 -1.55
N ILE A 89 -1.33 -12.00 -2.07
CA ILE A 89 -1.95 -10.94 -1.29
C ILE A 89 -3.38 -11.38 -0.99
N TYR A 90 -3.77 -11.41 0.28
CA TYR A 90 -5.14 -11.73 0.67
C TYR A 90 -5.91 -10.47 1.04
N ILE A 91 -7.14 -10.34 0.55
CA ILE A 91 -8.05 -9.25 0.92
C ILE A 91 -9.17 -9.81 1.79
N GLN A 92 -9.32 -9.27 2.99
CA GLN A 92 -10.37 -9.60 3.95
C GLN A 92 -11.37 -8.43 4.03
N CYS A 93 -12.56 -8.62 3.49
CA CYS A 93 -13.64 -7.64 3.66
C CYS A 93 -14.20 -7.75 5.08
N ILE A 94 -14.30 -6.63 5.80
CA ILE A 94 -14.82 -6.53 7.16
C ILE A 94 -16.03 -5.58 7.14
N GLY A 95 -17.22 -6.13 7.39
CA GLY A 95 -18.46 -5.37 7.28
C GLY A 95 -18.89 -5.14 5.82
N PRO A 96 -19.97 -4.36 5.61
CA PRO A 96 -20.45 -4.01 4.28
C PRO A 96 -19.49 -3.02 3.60
N LEU A 97 -19.19 -3.23 2.31
CA LEU A 97 -18.34 -2.36 1.50
C LEU A 97 -19.11 -1.40 0.58
N GLY A 98 -20.43 -1.37 0.74
CA GLY A 98 -21.32 -0.52 -0.03
C GLY A 98 -22.76 -0.71 0.40
N ASN A 99 -23.63 0.12 -0.17
CA ASN A 99 -25.05 0.13 0.18
C ASN A 99 -25.81 -1.07 -0.39
N THR A 100 -25.21 -1.78 -1.35
CA THR A 100 -25.76 -3.00 -1.95
C THR A 100 -24.67 -4.05 -2.15
N GLN A 101 -25.10 -5.31 -2.25
CA GLN A 101 -24.21 -6.44 -2.54
C GLN A 101 -23.50 -6.28 -3.89
N ILE A 102 -24.20 -5.78 -4.92
CA ILE A 102 -23.66 -5.60 -6.27
C ILE A 102 -22.52 -4.59 -6.27
N ILE A 103 -22.72 -3.43 -5.61
CA ILE A 103 -21.69 -2.39 -5.51
C ILE A 103 -20.46 -2.93 -4.77
N SER A 104 -20.67 -3.73 -3.71
CA SER A 104 -19.58 -4.34 -2.95
C SER A 104 -18.77 -5.32 -3.82
N GLU A 105 -19.43 -6.13 -4.64
CA GLU A 105 -18.77 -7.11 -5.53
C GLU A 105 -17.97 -6.44 -6.64
N GLU A 106 -18.52 -5.40 -7.28
CA GLU A 106 -17.80 -4.63 -8.29
C GLU A 106 -16.60 -3.91 -7.69
N TYR A 107 -16.76 -3.27 -6.54
CA TYR A 107 -15.67 -2.59 -5.83
C TYR A 107 -14.51 -3.55 -5.54
N VAL A 108 -14.80 -4.71 -4.97
CA VAL A 108 -13.78 -5.72 -4.65
C VAL A 108 -13.11 -6.27 -5.90
N LYS A 109 -13.85 -6.41 -7.01
CA LYS A 109 -13.28 -6.82 -8.31
C LYS A 109 -12.30 -5.78 -8.86
N TRP A 110 -12.64 -4.50 -8.80
CA TRP A 110 -11.75 -3.42 -9.20
C TRP A 110 -10.50 -3.37 -8.32
N LEU A 111 -10.68 -3.44 -7.00
CA LEU A 111 -9.58 -3.46 -6.04
C LEU A 111 -8.61 -4.61 -6.33
N LYS A 112 -9.13 -5.83 -6.53
CA LYS A 112 -8.31 -6.99 -6.93
C LYS A 112 -7.52 -6.69 -8.21
N SER A 113 -8.18 -6.17 -9.24
CA SER A 113 -7.55 -5.88 -10.54
C SER A 113 -6.44 -4.83 -10.43
N TYR A 114 -6.68 -3.75 -9.66
CA TYR A 114 -5.65 -2.73 -9.41
C TYR A 114 -4.48 -3.29 -8.61
N CYS A 115 -4.74 -4.10 -7.58
CA CYS A 115 -3.68 -4.73 -6.80
C CYS A 115 -2.82 -5.67 -7.66
N GLU A 116 -3.41 -6.49 -8.52
CA GLU A 116 -2.65 -7.40 -9.41
C GLU A 116 -1.85 -6.62 -10.47
N ALA A 117 -2.36 -5.50 -10.95
CA ALA A 117 -1.66 -4.64 -11.88
C ALA A 117 -0.47 -3.92 -11.23
N PHE A 118 -0.66 -3.40 -10.00
CA PHE A 118 0.38 -2.64 -9.29
C PHE A 118 1.44 -3.55 -8.67
N PHE A 119 1.01 -4.64 -8.02
CA PHE A 119 1.89 -5.63 -7.41
C PHE A 119 2.16 -6.79 -8.37
N TYR A 120 2.70 -6.46 -9.53
CA TYR A 120 2.95 -7.42 -10.60
C TYR A 120 3.73 -8.65 -10.11
N GLY A 121 3.29 -9.83 -10.54
CA GLY A 121 3.84 -11.12 -10.11
C GLY A 121 3.25 -11.69 -8.81
N LEU A 122 2.45 -10.92 -8.06
CA LEU A 122 1.68 -11.42 -6.92
C LEU A 122 0.25 -11.80 -7.34
N THR A 123 -0.28 -12.86 -6.73
CA THR A 123 -1.68 -13.27 -6.91
C THR A 123 -2.55 -12.62 -5.84
N VAL A 124 -3.67 -11.99 -6.20
CA VAL A 124 -4.60 -11.43 -5.21
C VAL A 124 -5.77 -12.39 -4.98
N LYS A 125 -5.96 -12.80 -3.72
CA LYS A 125 -7.01 -13.74 -3.31
C LYS A 125 -7.99 -13.05 -2.37
N LEU A 126 -9.27 -13.29 -2.57
CA LEU A 126 -10.33 -12.75 -1.72
C LEU A 126 -10.70 -13.78 -0.64
N LEU A 127 -10.70 -13.36 0.62
CA LEU A 127 -11.24 -14.15 1.72
C LEU A 127 -12.76 -13.92 1.83
N PRO A 128 -13.52 -14.89 2.37
CA PRO A 128 -14.94 -14.69 2.64
C PRO A 128 -15.17 -13.45 3.51
N PRO A 129 -16.14 -12.59 3.19
CA PRO A 129 -16.43 -11.40 3.98
C PRO A 129 -16.80 -11.79 5.40
N VAL A 130 -16.33 -11.01 6.38
CA VAL A 130 -16.66 -11.21 7.80
C VAL A 130 -17.49 -10.04 8.32
N PRO A 131 -18.54 -10.28 9.10
CA PRO A 131 -19.22 -9.20 9.80
C PRO A 131 -18.30 -8.62 10.88
N VAL A 132 -18.45 -7.33 11.18
CA VAL A 132 -17.66 -6.63 12.21
C VAL A 132 -17.70 -7.38 13.56
N SER A 133 -18.87 -7.90 13.94
CA SER A 133 -19.05 -8.66 15.18
C SER A 133 -18.19 -9.93 15.27
N ALA A 134 -17.89 -10.57 14.13
CA ALA A 134 -17.04 -11.76 14.10
C ALA A 134 -15.56 -11.45 14.37
N THR A 135 -15.14 -10.21 14.16
CA THR A 135 -13.76 -9.77 14.44
C THR A 135 -13.48 -9.68 15.95
N LYS A 136 -14.54 -9.47 16.76
CA LYS A 136 -14.46 -9.15 18.19
C LYS A 136 -13.57 -7.94 18.49
N CYS A 137 -13.40 -7.04 17.53
CA CYS A 137 -12.67 -5.80 17.73
C CYS A 137 -13.43 -4.87 18.66
N SER A 138 -12.68 -4.01 19.35
CA SER A 138 -13.28 -2.93 20.12
C SER A 138 -13.83 -1.89 19.14
N PHE A 139 -14.96 -1.30 19.49
CA PHE A 139 -15.58 -0.23 18.74
C PHE A 139 -15.95 0.93 19.66
N ARG A 140 -16.09 2.12 19.08
CA ARG A 140 -16.65 3.30 19.75
C ARG A 140 -17.59 4.01 18.79
N VAL A 141 -18.49 4.80 19.34
CA VAL A 141 -19.23 5.80 18.57
C VAL A 141 -18.51 7.13 18.81
N ASN A 142 -18.07 7.78 17.73
CA ASN A 142 -17.41 9.07 17.84
C ASN A 142 -18.43 10.11 18.34
N GLU A 143 -18.13 10.82 19.42
CA GLU A 143 -19.07 11.78 20.00
C GLU A 143 -19.38 12.96 19.07
N ASN A 144 -18.44 13.34 18.20
CA ASN A 144 -18.60 14.48 17.29
C ASN A 144 -19.32 14.09 15.99
N THR A 145 -18.93 12.97 15.37
CA THR A 145 -19.49 12.56 14.07
C THR A 145 -20.66 11.58 14.19
N GLN A 146 -20.87 10.98 15.36
CA GLN A 146 -21.84 9.90 15.61
C GLN A 146 -21.61 8.64 14.74
N ASN A 147 -20.45 8.55 14.09
CA ASN A 147 -20.06 7.37 13.30
C ASN A 147 -19.50 6.28 14.21
N LEU A 148 -19.75 5.03 13.82
CA LEU A 148 -19.09 3.86 14.40
C LEU A 148 -17.62 3.86 13.96
N GLN A 149 -16.71 3.62 14.89
CA GLN A 149 -15.29 3.46 14.59
C GLN A 149 -14.76 2.14 15.18
N ILE A 150 -13.88 1.46 14.45
CA ILE A 150 -13.26 0.20 14.88
C ILE A 150 -11.80 0.44 15.25
N HIS A 151 -11.34 -0.20 16.32
CA HIS A 151 -9.96 -0.06 16.76
C HIS A 151 -9.00 -0.75 15.76
N ALA A 152 -8.18 0.04 15.06
CA ALA A 152 -7.25 -0.41 14.01
C ALA A 152 -6.32 -1.53 14.52
N GLY A 153 -5.66 -1.31 15.66
CA GLY A 153 -4.79 -2.33 16.27
C GLY A 153 -5.48 -3.66 16.65
N HIS A 154 -6.80 -3.71 16.81
CA HIS A 154 -7.53 -4.98 17.02
C HIS A 154 -7.78 -5.69 15.69
N ILE A 155 -8.04 -4.94 14.62
CA ILE A 155 -8.12 -5.48 13.25
C ILE A 155 -6.77 -6.07 12.85
N LEU A 156 -5.64 -5.40 13.05
CA LEU A 156 -4.30 -5.97 12.78
C LEU A 156 -4.10 -7.32 13.46
N LYS A 157 -4.47 -7.43 14.73
CA LYS A 157 -4.36 -8.70 15.49
C LYS A 157 -5.26 -9.79 14.91
N PHE A 158 -6.48 -9.44 14.52
CA PHE A 158 -7.42 -10.34 13.86
C PHE A 158 -6.86 -10.84 12.53
N LEU A 159 -6.40 -9.93 11.66
CA LEU A 159 -5.82 -10.25 10.36
C LEU A 159 -4.57 -11.11 10.49
N LYS A 160 -3.67 -10.77 11.41
CA LYS A 160 -2.47 -11.57 11.70
C LYS A 160 -2.81 -13.02 12.08
N LYS A 161 -3.86 -13.23 12.87
CA LYS A 161 -4.33 -14.57 13.25
C LYS A 161 -4.98 -15.33 12.09
N LYS A 162 -5.56 -14.61 11.13
CA LYS A 162 -6.25 -15.16 9.96
C LYS A 162 -5.38 -15.25 8.71
N LYS A 163 -4.15 -14.73 8.75
CA LYS A 163 -3.21 -14.72 7.64
C LYS A 163 -2.92 -16.14 7.15
N PRO A 164 -3.25 -16.47 5.89
CA PRO A 164 -2.92 -17.78 5.32
C PRO A 164 -1.41 -18.04 5.26
N GLU A 165 -1.03 -19.32 5.23
CA GLU A 165 0.38 -19.71 5.24
C GLU A 165 1.11 -19.32 3.95
N ASP A 166 0.45 -19.21 2.80
CA ASP A 166 1.05 -18.76 1.54
C ASP A 166 0.97 -17.24 1.32
N ALA A 167 0.42 -16.51 2.31
CA ALA A 167 0.21 -15.08 2.20
C ALA A 167 1.53 -14.31 2.34
N PHE A 168 1.88 -13.55 1.31
CA PHE A 168 2.84 -12.45 1.41
C PHE A 168 2.33 -11.44 2.43
N CYS A 169 1.11 -10.94 2.21
CA CYS A 169 0.39 -10.10 3.15
C CYS A 169 -1.12 -10.38 3.16
N VAL A 170 -1.78 -9.91 4.21
CA VAL A 170 -3.24 -9.84 4.31
C VAL A 170 -3.66 -8.40 4.57
N VAL A 171 -4.63 -7.92 3.83
CA VAL A 171 -5.17 -6.56 3.90
C VAL A 171 -6.64 -6.64 4.30
N GLY A 172 -7.01 -6.02 5.41
CA GLY A 172 -8.39 -5.79 5.80
C GLY A 172 -8.94 -4.55 5.10
N ILE A 173 -10.13 -4.65 4.53
CA ILE A 173 -10.85 -3.50 3.96
C ILE A 173 -12.20 -3.37 4.67
N THR A 174 -12.57 -2.15 5.02
CA THR A 174 -13.81 -1.81 5.73
C THR A 174 -14.30 -0.44 5.22
N MET A 175 -15.60 -0.15 5.30
CA MET A 175 -16.13 1.22 5.06
C MET A 175 -16.50 1.90 6.38
N ILE A 176 -15.93 1.40 7.49
CA ILE A 176 -16.18 1.88 8.84
C ILE A 176 -14.89 2.49 9.34
N ASP A 177 -14.95 3.75 9.73
CA ASP A 177 -13.83 4.55 10.21
C ASP A 177 -12.93 3.78 11.18
N LEU A 178 -11.61 3.92 11.02
CA LEU A 178 -10.64 3.32 11.92
C LEU A 178 -10.12 4.33 12.94
N TYR A 179 -9.82 3.88 14.15
CA TYR A 179 -9.11 4.69 15.14
C TYR A 179 -7.92 3.91 15.76
N PRO A 180 -6.75 4.53 15.94
CA PRO A 180 -5.55 3.81 16.36
C PRO A 180 -5.42 3.69 17.88
N ARG A 181 -5.93 4.68 18.62
CA ARG A 181 -5.90 4.82 20.09
C ARG A 181 -7.05 5.72 20.53
N ASP A 182 -7.47 5.59 21.79
CA ASP A 182 -8.62 6.32 22.31
C ASP A 182 -8.49 7.86 22.20
N SER A 183 -7.27 8.38 22.27
CA SER A 183 -6.98 9.83 22.17
C SER A 183 -6.90 10.40 20.75
N TRP A 184 -7.00 9.56 19.72
CA TRP A 184 -6.91 9.98 18.32
C TRP A 184 -8.30 10.02 17.67
N ASN A 185 -8.47 10.85 16.63
CA ASN A 185 -9.76 11.01 15.94
C ASN A 185 -10.05 9.88 14.95
N PHE A 186 -9.19 9.66 13.95
CA PHE A 186 -9.28 8.56 12.99
C PHE A 186 -7.93 8.32 12.30
N VAL A 187 -7.80 7.20 11.59
CA VAL A 187 -6.72 6.90 10.64
C VAL A 187 -7.31 6.27 9.39
N PHE A 188 -6.74 6.55 8.22
CA PHE A 188 -7.19 5.89 6.98
C PHE A 188 -6.77 4.42 6.89
N GLY A 189 -5.81 4.01 7.71
CA GLY A 189 -5.28 2.66 7.71
C GLY A 189 -4.05 2.52 8.59
N GLN A 190 -3.68 1.27 8.86
CA GLN A 190 -2.47 0.94 9.59
C GLN A 190 -1.89 -0.37 9.05
N ALA A 191 -0.57 -0.51 9.06
CA ALA A 191 0.10 -1.74 8.66
C ALA A 191 1.22 -2.13 9.64
N SER A 192 1.44 -3.44 9.76
CA SER A 192 2.63 -4.01 10.37
C SER A 192 3.68 -4.28 9.29
N LEU A 193 4.78 -3.53 9.36
CA LEU A 193 5.91 -3.65 8.42
C LEU A 193 6.59 -5.03 8.48
N THR A 194 6.42 -5.77 9.57
CA THR A 194 7.10 -7.06 9.79
C THR A 194 6.16 -8.26 9.67
N ASP A 195 4.89 -8.11 10.05
CA ASP A 195 3.93 -9.22 10.06
C ASP A 195 3.21 -9.39 8.71
N GLY A 196 3.29 -8.40 7.82
CA GLY A 196 2.57 -8.40 6.55
C GLY A 196 1.06 -8.49 6.77
N ALA A 197 0.55 -7.64 7.65
CA ALA A 197 -0.86 -7.43 7.91
C ALA A 197 -1.13 -5.91 7.90
N GLY A 198 -2.20 -5.47 7.27
CA GLY A 198 -2.62 -4.08 7.31
C GLY A 198 -4.13 -3.94 7.12
N GLU A 199 -4.66 -2.78 7.45
CA GLU A 199 -6.04 -2.42 7.19
C GLU A 199 -6.13 -1.00 6.62
N VAL A 200 -7.21 -0.78 5.88
CA VAL A 200 -7.57 0.50 5.28
C VAL A 200 -9.09 0.66 5.36
N ASP A 201 -9.55 1.89 5.61
CA ASP A 201 -10.97 2.28 5.54
C ASP A 201 -11.37 2.93 4.19
#